data_AF-A0A1C5RSC8-F1
#
_entry.id   AF-A0A1C5RSC8-F1
#
_cell.length_a   1.000
_cell.length_b   1.000
_cell.length_c   1.000
_cell.angle_alpha   90.00
_cell.angle_beta   90.00
_cell.angle_gamma   90.00
#
_symmetry.space_group_name_H-M   'P 1'
#
loop_
_entity.id
_entity.type
_entity.pdbx_description
1 polymer ?
#
loop_
_entity_poly.entity_id
_entity_poly.type
_entity_poly.pdbx_seq_one_letter_code
_entity_poly.pdbx_strand_id
1 'polypeptide(L)'
;MDDARFYGELALVWEGIEKIHKALTDYKYVPMRDVREAMYPEKMTTEQLAEALDEIAEAFNPYEYRDNVETGENMVQEVMLDLRSGNIQSYISHLRDIVDEECDQSVRAGVLIERLKAYEPELPKDMEPMVYVNFCEESDLMNPRCQKLSELDAKTAVKDEGKAGKR
;
A
#
# COMPACT_ATOMS: atom_id res chain seq x y z
N MET A 1 33.73 -4.42 -13.37
CA MET A 1 32.55 -3.58 -13.66
C MET A 1 31.50 -4.53 -14.21
N ASP A 2 30.33 -4.59 -13.60
CA ASP A 2 29.22 -5.41 -14.10
C ASP A 2 28.59 -4.71 -15.30
N ASP A 3 28.98 -5.11 -16.51
CA ASP A 3 28.51 -4.53 -17.77
C ASP A 3 26.98 -4.58 -17.89
N ALA A 4 26.31 -5.52 -17.22
CA ALA A 4 24.85 -5.64 -17.18
C ALA A 4 24.15 -4.45 -16.47
N ARG A 5 24.76 -3.88 -15.42
CA ARG A 5 24.20 -2.73 -14.70
C ARG A 5 24.21 -1.47 -15.56
N PHE A 6 25.26 -1.31 -16.36
CA PHE A 6 25.42 -0.17 -17.25
C PHE A 6 24.32 -0.11 -18.31
N TYR A 7 23.95 -1.24 -18.92
CA TYR A 7 22.89 -1.28 -19.93
C TYR A 7 21.48 -1.10 -19.36
N GLY A 8 21.22 -1.44 -18.09
CA GLY A 8 19.90 -1.26 -17.45
C GLY A 8 19.53 0.21 -17.15
N GLU A 9 20.53 1.08 -17.01
CA GLU A 9 20.37 2.52 -16.73
C GLU A 9 20.30 3.39 -17.99
N LEU A 10 20.59 2.82 -19.17
CA LEU A 10 20.53 3.56 -20.42
C LEU A 10 19.08 3.81 -20.84
N ALA A 11 18.71 5.08 -20.97
CA ALA A 11 17.40 5.51 -21.48
C ALA A 11 17.01 4.83 -22.81
N LEU A 12 18.00 4.50 -23.65
CA LEU A 12 17.83 3.76 -24.90
C LEU A 12 17.26 2.34 -24.70
N VAL A 13 17.59 1.67 -23.59
CA VAL A 13 17.11 0.31 -23.29
C VAL A 13 15.67 0.36 -22.81
N TRP A 14 15.31 1.32 -21.97
CA TRP A 14 13.92 1.55 -21.56
C TRP A 14 13.02 1.94 -22.74
N GLU A 15 13.48 2.84 -23.61
CA GLU A 15 12.76 3.22 -24.83
C GLU A 15 12.59 2.02 -25.79
N GLY A 16 13.59 1.13 -25.86
CA GLY A 16 13.52 -0.11 -26.62
C GLY A 16 12.49 -1.10 -26.07
N ILE A 17 12.50 -1.32 -24.75
CA ILE A 17 11.53 -2.19 -24.07
C ILE A 17 10.11 -1.65 -24.24
N GLU A 18 9.91 -0.34 -24.10
CA GLU A 18 8.60 0.30 -24.27
C GLU A 18 8.08 0.14 -25.71
N LYS A 19 8.96 0.27 -26.72
CA LYS A 19 8.60 0.03 -28.13
C LYS A 19 8.26 -1.43 -28.40
N ILE A 20 8.98 -2.37 -27.79
CA ILE A 20 8.71 -3.82 -27.91
C ILE A 20 7.37 -4.14 -27.26
N HIS A 21 7.08 -3.60 -26.07
CA HIS A 21 5.81 -3.80 -25.38
C HIS A 21 4.61 -3.23 -26.17
N LYS A 22 4.78 -2.05 -26.81
CA LYS A 22 3.75 -1.50 -27.71
C LYS A 22 3.53 -2.33 -28.97
N ALA A 23 4.56 -3.02 -29.47
CA ALA A 23 4.49 -3.81 -30.70
C ALA A 23 4.08 -5.27 -30.47
N LEU A 24 4.39 -5.80 -29.29
CA LEU A 24 4.12 -7.17 -28.85
C LEU A 24 3.42 -7.10 -27.50
N THR A 25 2.10 -6.94 -27.53
CA THR A 25 1.25 -6.92 -26.33
C THR A 25 1.35 -8.21 -25.52
N ASP A 26 1.66 -9.33 -26.17
CA ASP A 26 1.86 -10.63 -25.51
C ASP A 26 3.29 -10.82 -24.94
N TYR A 27 4.23 -9.91 -25.24
CA TYR A 27 5.60 -10.01 -24.75
C TYR A 27 5.72 -9.41 -23.35
N LYS A 28 5.81 -10.29 -22.35
CA LYS A 28 6.00 -9.91 -20.95
C LYS A 28 7.48 -9.74 -20.62
N TYR A 29 7.93 -8.48 -20.56
CA TYR A 29 9.29 -8.18 -20.14
C TYR A 29 9.47 -8.46 -18.64
N VAL A 30 10.39 -9.34 -18.29
CA VAL A 30 10.84 -9.56 -16.91
C VAL A 30 12.17 -8.84 -16.72
N PRO A 31 12.21 -7.73 -15.97
CA PRO A 31 13.45 -7.00 -15.72
C PRO A 31 14.50 -7.87 -15.01
N MET A 32 15.78 -7.61 -15.31
CA MET A 32 16.90 -8.25 -14.62
C MET A 32 16.83 -8.02 -13.11
N ARG A 33 17.42 -8.94 -12.33
CA ARG A 33 17.39 -8.91 -10.87
C ARG A 33 17.89 -7.58 -10.29
N ASP A 34 19.00 -7.04 -10.79
CA ASP A 34 19.52 -5.73 -10.34
C ASP A 34 18.54 -4.57 -10.63
N VAL A 35 17.81 -4.62 -11.77
CA VAL A 35 16.79 -3.62 -12.12
C VAL A 35 15.56 -3.76 -11.21
N ARG A 36 15.19 -4.99 -10.84
CA ARG A 36 14.13 -5.27 -9.87
C ARG A 36 14.50 -4.79 -8.46
N GLU A 37 15.76 -4.99 -8.06
CA GLU A 37 16.30 -4.54 -6.77
C GLU A 37 16.42 -3.00 -6.72
N ALA A 38 16.53 -2.32 -7.86
CA ALA A 38 16.52 -0.85 -7.96
C ALA A 38 15.10 -0.23 -7.93
N MET A 39 14.03 -1.00 -8.16
CA MET A 39 12.65 -0.48 -8.14
C MET A 39 12.22 -0.02 -6.73
N TYR A 40 12.60 -0.79 -5.71
CA TYR A 40 12.31 -0.49 -4.31
C TYR A 40 13.58 -0.67 -3.47
N PRO A 41 13.92 0.28 -2.57
CA PRO A 41 15.10 0.17 -1.74
C PRO A 41 15.08 -1.09 -0.87
N GLU A 42 16.26 -1.63 -0.53
CA GLU A 42 16.35 -2.85 0.31
C GLU A 42 15.72 -2.68 1.69
N LYS A 43 15.85 -1.48 2.25
CA LYS A 43 15.19 -1.07 3.49
C LYS A 43 14.17 0.00 3.15
N MET A 44 12.90 -0.37 3.14
CA MET A 44 11.79 0.56 3.05
C MET A 44 11.32 0.94 4.45
N THR A 45 10.92 2.20 4.62
CA THR A 45 10.15 2.60 5.81
C THR A 45 8.72 2.06 5.71
N THR A 46 7.99 2.03 6.83
CA THR A 46 6.57 1.61 6.83
C THR A 46 5.74 2.44 5.85
N GLU A 47 6.01 3.74 5.76
CA GLU A 47 5.34 4.67 4.85
C GLU A 47 5.58 4.26 3.39
N GLN A 48 6.84 4.04 3.01
CA GLN A 48 7.20 3.65 1.64
C GLN A 48 6.61 2.29 1.24
N LEU A 49 6.56 1.36 2.20
CA LEU A 49 5.97 0.04 1.97
C LEU A 49 4.45 0.16 1.78
N ALA A 50 3.80 1.00 2.58
CA ALA A 50 2.37 1.25 2.48
C ALA A 50 1.98 1.95 1.19
N GLU A 51 2.73 2.98 0.77
CA GLU A 51 2.54 3.66 -0.51
C GLU A 51 2.69 2.68 -1.68
N ALA A 52 3.74 1.84 -1.67
CA ALA A 52 3.95 0.88 -2.74
C ALA A 52 2.86 -0.22 -2.80
N LEU A 53 2.30 -0.61 -1.65
CA LEU A 53 1.16 -1.54 -1.58
C LEU A 53 -0.14 -0.90 -2.07
N ASP A 54 -0.34 0.38 -1.79
CA ASP A 54 -1.49 1.14 -2.26
C ASP A 54 -1.45 1.36 -3.78
N GLU A 55 -0.30 1.80 -4.30
CA GLU A 55 -0.07 1.99 -5.73
C GLU A 55 -0.27 0.70 -6.55
N ILE A 56 0.22 -0.44 -6.05
CA ILE A 56 0.08 -1.70 -6.77
C ILE A 56 -1.36 -2.21 -6.76
N ALA A 57 -2.11 -1.96 -5.68
CA ALA A 57 -3.53 -2.31 -5.59
C ALA A 57 -4.35 -1.51 -6.60
N GLU A 58 -4.14 -0.19 -6.70
CA GLU A 58 -4.81 0.65 -7.72
C GLU A 58 -4.40 0.22 -9.14
N ALA A 59 -3.12 -0.07 -9.37
CA ALA A 59 -2.63 -0.45 -10.70
C ALA A 59 -3.09 -1.84 -11.16
N PHE A 60 -3.30 -2.76 -10.22
CA PHE A 60 -3.73 -4.13 -10.52
C PHE A 60 -5.22 -4.19 -10.88
N ASN A 61 -6.09 -3.56 -10.09
CA ASN A 61 -7.51 -3.48 -10.40
C ASN A 61 -8.10 -2.09 -10.07
N PRO A 62 -7.96 -1.11 -10.99
CA PRO A 62 -8.36 0.28 -10.73
C PRO A 62 -9.85 0.45 -10.39
N TYR A 63 -10.71 -0.40 -10.96
CA TYR A 63 -12.14 -0.30 -10.73
C TYR A 63 -12.53 -0.85 -9.36
N GLU A 64 -12.00 -2.02 -8.99
CA GLU A 64 -12.23 -2.60 -7.66
C GLU A 64 -11.61 -1.75 -6.56
N TYR A 65 -10.42 -1.20 -6.78
CA TYR A 65 -9.80 -0.27 -5.85
C TYR A 65 -10.69 0.96 -5.61
N ARG A 66 -11.17 1.61 -6.68
CA ARG A 66 -12.04 2.81 -6.55
C ARG A 66 -13.41 2.53 -5.95
N ASP A 67 -13.92 1.31 -6.05
CA ASP A 67 -15.19 0.93 -5.41
C ASP A 67 -15.02 0.69 -3.89
N ASN A 68 -13.81 0.27 -3.48
CA ASN A 68 -13.49 -0.02 -2.10
C ASN A 68 -12.92 1.17 -1.30
N VAL A 69 -12.39 2.19 -1.98
CA VAL A 69 -11.80 3.37 -1.34
C VAL A 69 -12.81 4.50 -1.25
N GLU A 70 -13.19 4.90 -0.03
CA GLU A 70 -14.06 6.07 0.15
C GLU A 70 -13.28 7.39 -0.06
N THR A 71 -13.96 8.39 -0.62
CA THR A 71 -13.37 9.71 -0.83
C THR A 71 -13.08 10.38 0.52
N GLY A 72 -11.79 10.53 0.87
CA GLY A 72 -11.33 11.12 2.14
C GLY A 72 -10.71 10.12 3.11
N GLU A 73 -10.76 8.82 2.83
CA GLU A 73 -9.98 7.83 3.55
C GLU A 73 -8.49 7.91 3.16
N ASN A 74 -7.62 7.70 4.14
CA ASN A 74 -6.18 7.66 3.91
C ASN A 74 -5.71 6.20 3.89
N MET A 75 -5.88 5.54 2.73
CA MET A 75 -5.54 4.13 2.53
C MET A 75 -4.10 3.81 2.95
N VAL A 76 -3.17 4.71 2.63
CA VAL A 76 -1.77 4.58 3.05
C VAL A 76 -1.66 4.49 4.57
N GLN A 77 -2.38 5.33 5.33
CA GLN A 77 -2.35 5.28 6.79
C GLN A 77 -2.96 3.98 7.35
N GLU A 78 -4.03 3.45 6.73
CA GLU A 78 -4.61 2.18 7.15
C GLU A 78 -3.62 1.03 6.92
N VAL A 79 -3.01 0.98 5.74
CA VAL A 79 -1.97 -0.01 5.41
C VAL A 79 -0.78 0.13 6.36
N MET A 80 -0.34 1.34 6.67
CA MET A 80 0.73 1.57 7.65
C MET A 80 0.39 1.00 9.03
N LEU A 81 -0.85 1.18 9.51
CA LEU A 81 -1.30 0.66 10.80
C LEU A 81 -1.32 -0.87 10.79
N ASP A 82 -1.80 -1.47 9.71
CA ASP A 82 -1.84 -2.93 9.54
C ASP A 82 -0.44 -3.55 9.45
N LEU A 83 0.50 -2.88 8.78
CA LEU A 83 1.89 -3.29 8.76
C LEU A 83 2.53 -3.22 10.16
N ARG A 84 2.22 -2.18 10.95
CA ARG A 84 2.68 -2.04 12.34
C ARG A 84 2.05 -3.06 13.29
N SER A 85 0.81 -3.47 13.02
CA SER A 85 0.13 -4.52 13.80
C SER A 85 0.62 -5.94 13.48
N GLY A 86 1.47 -6.08 12.45
CA GLY A 86 2.07 -7.34 12.04
C GLY A 86 1.21 -8.14 11.05
N ASN A 87 0.21 -7.51 10.42
CA ASN A 87 -0.68 -8.13 9.44
C ASN A 87 -0.02 -8.31 8.04
N ILE A 88 1.26 -8.69 8.02
CA ILE A 88 2.07 -8.76 6.79
C ILE A 88 1.61 -9.90 5.87
N GLN A 89 1.08 -10.99 6.44
CA GLN A 89 0.69 -12.19 5.69
C GLN A 89 -0.48 -11.96 4.74
N SER A 90 -1.41 -11.07 5.08
CA SER A 90 -2.53 -10.69 4.21
C SER A 90 -2.00 -10.06 2.91
N TYR A 91 -1.09 -9.09 3.04
CA TYR A 91 -0.45 -8.43 1.89
C TYR A 91 0.41 -9.38 1.06
N ILE A 92 1.17 -10.28 1.70
CA ILE A 92 1.95 -11.29 0.95
C ILE A 92 1.03 -12.18 0.12
N SER A 93 -0.12 -12.57 0.67
CA SER A 93 -1.10 -13.40 -0.05
C SER A 93 -1.67 -12.66 -1.24
N HIS A 94 -2.11 -11.41 -1.05
CA HIS A 94 -2.62 -10.56 -2.13
C HIS A 94 -1.58 -10.35 -3.25
N LEU A 95 -0.34 -10.03 -2.89
CA LEU A 95 0.74 -9.87 -3.85
C LEU A 95 1.05 -11.17 -4.59
N ARG A 96 0.90 -12.33 -3.94
CA ARG A 96 1.07 -13.62 -4.60
C ARG A 96 -0.01 -13.84 -5.66
N ASP A 97 -1.26 -13.48 -5.37
CA ASP A 97 -2.33 -13.56 -6.36
C ASP A 97 -2.01 -12.66 -7.58
N ILE A 98 -1.49 -11.45 -7.37
CA ILE A 98 -1.01 -10.56 -8.47
C ILE A 98 0.15 -11.19 -9.27
N VAL A 99 1.04 -11.92 -8.61
CA VAL A 99 2.13 -12.65 -9.28
C VAL A 99 1.56 -13.79 -10.13
N ASP A 100 0.60 -14.53 -9.60
CA ASP A 100 -0.01 -15.71 -10.23
C ASP A 100 -0.90 -15.32 -11.44
N GLU A 101 -1.50 -14.14 -11.44
CA GLU A 101 -2.23 -13.58 -12.59
C GLU A 101 -1.33 -13.23 -13.79
N GLU A 102 -0.01 -13.29 -13.61
CA GLU A 102 0.97 -13.00 -14.64
C GLU A 102 0.72 -11.65 -15.38
N CYS A 103 0.31 -10.60 -14.67
CA CYS A 103 0.15 -9.25 -15.20
C CYS A 103 1.44 -8.39 -15.18
N ASP A 104 1.35 -7.15 -15.66
CA ASP A 104 2.48 -6.18 -15.66
C ASP A 104 2.98 -5.86 -14.24
N GLN A 105 2.10 -5.96 -13.23
CA GLN A 105 2.46 -5.71 -11.84
C GLN A 105 3.16 -6.90 -11.17
N SER A 106 3.15 -8.11 -11.75
CA SER A 106 3.72 -9.31 -11.11
C SER A 106 5.18 -9.14 -10.71
N VAL A 107 5.98 -8.40 -11.51
CA VAL A 107 7.39 -8.16 -11.18
C VAL A 107 7.52 -7.29 -9.93
N ARG A 108 6.75 -6.20 -9.85
CA ARG A 108 6.73 -5.29 -8.69
C ARG A 108 6.19 -6.00 -7.46
N ALA A 109 5.12 -6.78 -7.61
CA ALA A 109 4.53 -7.60 -6.55
C ALA A 109 5.56 -8.59 -5.99
N GLY A 110 6.29 -9.28 -6.86
CA GLY A 110 7.34 -10.21 -6.44
C GLY A 110 8.48 -9.54 -5.65
N VAL A 111 8.84 -8.29 -5.98
CA VAL A 111 9.83 -7.53 -5.18
C VAL A 111 9.24 -7.12 -3.83
N LEU A 112 8.01 -6.63 -3.79
CA LEU A 112 7.34 -6.24 -2.55
C LEU A 112 7.15 -7.40 -1.57
N ILE A 113 6.90 -8.63 -2.05
CA ILE A 113 6.87 -9.83 -1.20
C ILE A 113 8.20 -10.02 -0.45
N GLU A 114 9.34 -9.86 -1.14
CA GLU A 114 10.65 -9.99 -0.50
C GLU A 114 10.93 -8.85 0.48
N ARG A 115 10.48 -7.62 0.18
CA ARG A 115 10.57 -6.49 1.11
C ARG A 115 9.71 -6.71 2.36
N LEU A 116 8.48 -7.20 2.21
CA LEU A 116 7.58 -7.54 3.31
C LEU A 116 8.14 -8.67 4.20
N LYS A 117 8.79 -9.67 3.62
CA LYS A 117 9.45 -10.74 4.41
C LYS A 117 10.65 -10.25 5.21
N ALA A 118 11.35 -9.24 4.71
CA ALA A 118 12.50 -8.61 5.38
C ALA A 118 12.09 -7.43 6.28
N TYR A 119 10.81 -7.04 6.27
CA TYR A 119 10.31 -5.91 7.03
C TYR A 119 10.22 -6.24 8.52
N GLU A 120 10.89 -5.42 9.33
CA GLU A 120 10.76 -5.41 10.78
C GLU A 120 9.93 -4.18 11.19
N PRO A 121 8.81 -4.36 11.91
CA PRO A 121 7.97 -3.24 12.31
C PRO A 121 8.72 -2.28 13.23
N GLU A 122 8.85 -1.02 12.81
CA GLU A 122 9.31 0.06 13.68
C GLU A 122 8.17 0.44 14.63
N LEU A 123 8.21 -0.06 15.87
CA LEU A 123 7.24 0.28 16.90
C LEU A 123 7.65 1.60 17.58
N PRO A 124 6.86 2.70 17.43
CA PRO A 124 7.12 3.94 18.13
C PRO A 124 7.04 3.73 19.65
N LYS A 125 7.89 4.41 20.43
CA LYS A 125 7.88 4.34 21.90
C LYS A 125 6.61 4.93 22.51
N ASP A 126 6.02 5.92 21.85
CA ASP A 126 4.77 6.59 22.22
C ASP A 126 3.67 6.14 21.25
N MET A 127 3.17 4.92 21.46
CA MET A 127 2.09 4.36 20.65
C MET A 127 0.74 4.81 21.21
N GLU A 128 0.04 5.68 20.48
CA GLU A 128 -1.33 6.04 20.82
C GLU A 128 -2.30 4.97 20.30
N PRO A 129 -3.27 4.53 21.12
CA PRO A 129 -4.26 3.54 20.70
C PRO A 129 -5.13 4.12 19.58
N MET A 130 -5.21 3.38 18.48
CA MET A 130 -6.07 3.67 17.32
C MET A 130 -7.31 2.78 17.36
N VAL A 131 -8.42 3.30 16.83
CA VAL A 131 -9.69 2.56 16.74
C VAL A 131 -10.15 2.54 15.29
N TYR A 132 -10.58 1.37 14.83
CA TYR A 132 -11.27 1.19 13.57
C TYR A 132 -12.79 1.18 13.80
N VAL A 133 -13.49 2.16 13.24
CA VAL A 133 -14.95 2.25 13.33
C VAL A 133 -15.57 1.51 12.15
N ASN A 134 -16.03 0.27 12.39
CA ASN A 134 -16.70 -0.55 11.38
C ASN A 134 -18.01 0.08 10.85
N PHE A 135 -18.81 0.62 11.77
CA PHE A 135 -20.10 1.22 11.44
C PHE A 135 -20.51 2.20 12.54
N CYS A 136 -20.97 3.38 12.14
CA CYS A 136 -21.66 4.33 13.01
C CYS A 136 -22.78 5.01 12.23
N GLU A 137 -23.95 5.18 12.85
CA GLU A 137 -25.05 5.95 12.23
C GLU A 137 -24.68 7.43 12.03
N GLU A 138 -23.74 7.95 12.82
CA GLU A 138 -23.22 9.30 12.68
C GLU A 138 -21.95 9.31 11.81
N SER A 139 -22.09 9.81 10.58
CA SER A 139 -21.01 9.90 9.58
C SER A 139 -19.75 10.62 10.08
N ASP A 140 -19.91 11.63 10.94
CA ASP A 140 -18.78 12.40 11.52
C ASP A 140 -17.90 11.57 12.47
N LEU A 141 -18.46 10.49 13.04
CA LEU A 141 -17.74 9.55 13.88
C LEU A 141 -17.15 8.40 13.06
N MET A 142 -17.62 8.19 11.84
CA MET A 142 -17.17 7.12 10.95
C MET A 142 -16.06 7.57 10.00
N ASN A 143 -15.94 8.87 9.69
CA ASN A 143 -14.95 9.38 8.76
C ASN A 143 -13.89 10.26 9.48
N PRO A 144 -12.59 9.88 9.46
CA PRO A 144 -12.02 8.65 8.90
C PRO A 144 -12.31 7.41 9.78
N ARG A 145 -12.34 6.21 9.17
CA ARG A 145 -12.64 4.95 9.88
C ARG A 145 -11.56 4.60 10.91
N CYS A 146 -10.30 4.79 10.54
CA CYS A 146 -9.17 4.76 11.46
C CYS A 146 -8.93 6.12 12.10
N GLN A 147 -9.09 6.23 13.41
CA GLN A 147 -8.81 7.47 14.15
C GLN A 147 -8.26 7.19 15.55
N LYS A 148 -7.63 8.19 16.15
CA LYS A 148 -7.08 8.07 17.50
C LYS A 148 -8.21 7.87 18.51
N LEU A 149 -8.01 6.97 19.47
CA LEU A 149 -9.00 6.72 20.52
C LEU A 149 -9.36 8.01 21.27
N SER A 150 -8.37 8.87 21.55
CA SER A 150 -8.57 10.15 22.23
C SER A 150 -9.43 11.13 21.43
N GLU A 151 -9.26 11.19 20.10
CA GLU A 151 -10.07 12.03 19.23
C GLU A 151 -11.50 11.54 19.15
N LEU A 152 -11.69 10.21 19.02
CA LEU A 152 -13.01 9.60 19.00
C LEU A 152 -13.75 9.81 20.33
N ASP A 153 -13.06 9.58 21.46
CA ASP A 153 -13.59 9.79 22.81
C ASP A 153 -14.05 11.23 23.01
N ALA A 154 -13.24 12.21 22.58
CA ALA A 154 -13.59 13.62 22.63
C ALA A 154 -14.82 13.95 21.77
N LYS A 155 -14.89 13.43 20.54
CA LYS A 155 -16.06 13.62 19.67
C LYS A 155 -17.33 13.02 20.29
N THR A 156 -17.24 11.83 20.90
CA THR A 156 -18.38 11.20 21.56
C THR A 156 -18.83 11.96 22.81
N ALA A 157 -17.89 12.47 23.62
CA ALA A 157 -18.20 13.26 24.80
C ALA A 157 -19.00 14.53 24.48
N VAL A 158 -18.59 15.28 23.44
CA VAL A 158 -19.30 16.48 22.98
C VAL A 158 -20.74 16.16 22.55
N LYS A 159 -20.96 15.02 21.91
CA LYS A 159 -22.29 14.59 21.46
C LYS A 159 -23.19 14.17 22.62
N ASP A 160 -22.64 13.52 23.63
CA ASP A 160 -23.37 13.13 24.83
C ASP A 160 -23.81 14.35 25.64
N GLU A 161 -22.96 15.37 25.77
CA GLU A 161 -23.32 16.66 26.39
C GLU A 161 -24.45 17.37 25.62
N GLY A 162 -24.38 17.38 24.28
CA GLY A 162 -25.41 17.98 23.43
C GLY A 162 -26.77 17.27 23.49
N LYS A 163 -26.79 15.95 23.77
CA LYS A 163 -28.03 15.17 23.97
C LYS A 163 -28.59 15.34 25.39
N ALA A 164 -27.74 15.54 26.40
CA ALA A 164 -28.15 15.79 27.78
C ALA A 164 -28.84 17.16 27.96
N GLY A 165 -28.43 18.18 27.20
CA GLY A 165 -29.05 19.51 27.23
C GLY A 165 -30.41 19.65 26.51
N LYS A 166 -30.87 18.60 25.82
CA LYS A 166 -32.16 18.57 25.09
C LYS A 166 -33.25 17.73 25.77
N ARG A 167 -33.00 17.20 26.97
CA ARG A 167 -33.98 16.46 27.78
C ARG A 167 -34.58 17.31 28.89
#